data_AF-A0A357R025-F1
#
_entry.id   AF-A0A357R025-F1
#
_cell.length_a   1.000
_cell.length_b   1.000
_cell.length_c   1.000
_cell.angle_alpha   90.00
_cell.angle_beta   90.00
_cell.angle_gamma   90.00
#
_symmetry.space_group_name_H-M   'P 1'
#
loop_
_entity.id
_entity.type
_entity.pdbx_description
1 polymer ?
#
loop_
_entity_poly.entity_id
_entity_poly.type
_entity_poly.pdbx_seq_one_letter_code
_entity_poly.pdbx_strand_id
1 'polypeptide(L)'
;MKDQSSKSFILSSLVVLLLSGILLFLLFFLYFGFTLLVELTLYRDNPQGMSYDSLRLIFAFIVMFILGGVMKLKVHRIIKGTAMTVGLALYYIAIYLSMFRFGFVSIIVIAISIGFVLYMMIRMKVPTFYYVCLVFSLVGALAYGFPG
;
A
#
# COMPACT_ATOMS: atom_id res chain seq x y z
N MET A 1 -19.86 2.07 30.72
CA MET A 1 -19.93 2.52 29.30
C MET A 1 -18.56 2.53 28.57
N LYS A 2 -17.54 1.76 28.99
CA LYS A 2 -16.24 1.66 28.28
C LYS A 2 -16.18 0.55 27.22
N ASP A 3 -17.08 -0.43 27.26
CA ASP A 3 -17.03 -1.63 26.41
C ASP A 3 -17.51 -1.43 24.97
N GLN A 4 -18.49 -0.53 24.73
CA GLN A 4 -19.03 -0.33 23.37
C GLN A 4 -18.03 0.36 22.43
N SER A 5 -17.16 1.23 22.96
CA SER A 5 -16.13 1.91 22.16
C SER A 5 -15.05 0.94 21.70
N SER A 6 -14.63 0.00 22.55
CA SER A 6 -13.60 -1.00 22.22
C SER A 6 -14.10 -2.00 21.17
N LYS A 7 -15.32 -2.54 21.32
CA LYS A 7 -15.90 -3.48 20.36
C LYS A 7 -16.10 -2.85 18.97
N SER A 8 -16.56 -1.59 18.92
CA SER A 8 -16.74 -0.85 17.66
C SER A 8 -15.40 -0.57 16.96
N PHE A 9 -14.34 -0.29 17.73
CA PHE A 9 -13.00 -0.08 17.20
C PHE A 9 -12.40 -1.36 16.61
N ILE A 10 -12.46 -2.48 17.35
CA ILE A 10 -11.96 -3.79 16.90
C ILE A 10 -12.69 -4.23 15.62
N LEU A 11 -14.01 -4.09 15.59
CA LEU A 11 -14.81 -4.44 14.41
C LEU A 11 -14.41 -3.59 13.20
N SER A 12 -14.24 -2.28 13.39
CA SER A 12 -13.81 -1.37 12.30
C SER A 12 -12.43 -1.74 11.76
N SER A 13 -11.48 -2.10 12.62
CA SER A 13 -10.15 -2.56 12.23
C SER A 13 -10.18 -3.88 11.47
N LEU A 14 -11.01 -4.84 11.90
CA LEU A 14 -11.20 -6.12 11.18
C LEU A 14 -11.81 -5.91 9.80
N VAL A 15 -12.81 -5.02 9.68
CA VAL A 15 -13.42 -4.67 8.40
C VAL A 15 -12.40 -4.01 7.46
N VAL A 16 -11.56 -3.10 7.97
CA VAL A 16 -10.47 -2.53 7.16
C VAL A 16 -9.52 -3.60 6.67
N LEU A 17 -9.13 -4.55 7.52
CA LEU A 17 -8.20 -5.61 7.16
C LEU A 17 -8.78 -6.51 6.05
N LEU A 18 -10.04 -6.94 6.19
CA LEU A 18 -10.76 -7.71 5.18
C LEU A 18 -10.89 -6.94 3.85
N LEU A 19 -11.36 -5.70 3.89
CA LEU A 19 -11.50 -4.87 2.69
C LEU A 19 -10.14 -4.57 2.04
N SER A 20 -9.08 -4.45 2.83
CA SER A 20 -7.71 -4.25 2.32
C SER A 20 -7.22 -5.49 1.59
N GLY A 21 -7.50 -6.68 2.11
CA GLY A 21 -7.19 -7.94 1.43
C GLY A 21 -7.92 -8.07 0.09
N ILE A 22 -9.22 -7.77 0.06
CA ILE A 22 -10.02 -7.79 -1.18
C ILE A 22 -9.47 -6.77 -2.19
N LEU A 23 -9.15 -5.55 -1.73
CA LEU A 23 -8.63 -4.51 -2.61
C LEU A 23 -7.24 -4.84 -3.14
N LEU A 24 -6.36 -5.42 -2.32
CA LEU A 24 -5.06 -5.92 -2.77
C LEU A 24 -5.22 -7.01 -3.84
N PHE A 25 -6.16 -7.95 -3.63
CA PHE A 25 -6.46 -8.98 -4.61
C PHE A 25 -6.95 -8.38 -5.94
N LEU A 26 -7.85 -7.40 -5.90
CA LEU A 26 -8.29 -6.69 -7.11
C LEU A 26 -7.14 -5.94 -7.80
N LEU A 27 -6.27 -5.29 -7.02
CA LEU A 27 -5.11 -4.57 -7.55
C LEU A 27 -4.07 -5.50 -8.15
N PHE A 28 -3.99 -6.76 -7.71
CA PHE A 28 -3.15 -7.78 -8.35
C PHE A 28 -3.61 -8.07 -9.78
N PHE A 29 -4.91 -8.27 -10.02
CA PHE A 29 -5.44 -8.44 -11.39
C PHE A 29 -5.26 -7.17 -12.22
N LEU A 30 -5.45 -6.00 -11.59
CA LEU A 30 -5.23 -4.72 -12.28
C LEU A 30 -3.76 -4.54 -12.68
N TYR A 31 -2.82 -4.92 -11.82
CA TYR A 31 -1.39 -4.92 -12.12
C TYR A 31 -1.06 -5.87 -13.27
N PHE A 32 -1.65 -7.08 -13.26
CA PHE A 32 -1.46 -8.04 -14.34
C PHE A 32 -1.99 -7.51 -15.67
N GLY A 33 -3.20 -6.95 -15.68
CA GLY A 33 -3.78 -6.30 -16.86
C GLY A 33 -2.95 -5.10 -17.34
N PHE A 34 -2.43 -4.28 -16.43
CA PHE A 34 -1.52 -3.17 -16.76
C PHE A 34 -0.23 -3.66 -17.41
N THR A 35 0.36 -4.73 -16.85
CA THR A 35 1.58 -5.35 -17.39
C THR A 35 1.36 -5.86 -18.81
N LEU A 36 0.26 -6.60 -19.03
CA LEU A 36 -0.12 -7.08 -20.38
C LEU A 36 -0.35 -5.93 -21.35
N LEU A 37 -1.02 -4.86 -20.92
CA LEU A 37 -1.27 -3.70 -21.76
C LEU A 37 0.04 -3.02 -22.17
N VAL A 38 0.97 -2.83 -21.24
CA VAL A 38 2.30 -2.26 -21.54
C VAL A 38 3.08 -3.18 -22.47
N GLU A 39 3.06 -4.49 -22.22
CA GLU A 39 3.75 -5.47 -23.04
C GLU A 39 3.23 -5.45 -24.49
N LEU A 40 1.91 -5.43 -24.68
CA LEU A 40 1.27 -5.42 -26.00
C LEU A 40 1.42 -4.10 -26.76
N THR A 41 1.60 -2.97 -26.06
CA THR A 41 1.65 -1.63 -26.68
C THR A 41 3.06 -1.09 -26.88
N LEU A 42 3.95 -1.28 -25.91
CA LEU A 42 5.29 -0.67 -25.89
C LEU A 42 6.41 -1.68 -26.14
N TYR A 43 6.21 -2.95 -25.79
CA TYR A 43 7.24 -4.00 -25.88
C TYR A 43 6.81 -5.17 -26.79
N ARG A 44 5.91 -4.91 -27.75
CA ARG A 44 5.33 -5.93 -28.62
C ARG A 44 6.37 -6.84 -29.29
N ASP A 45 7.50 -6.24 -29.71
CA ASP A 45 8.55 -6.94 -30.45
C ASP A 45 9.68 -7.46 -29.53
N ASN A 46 9.73 -7.03 -28.27
CA ASN A 46 10.73 -7.48 -27.29
C ASN A 46 10.19 -7.43 -25.84
N PRO A 47 9.32 -8.38 -25.45
CA PRO A 47 8.72 -8.42 -24.12
C PRO A 47 9.75 -8.62 -23.00
N GLN A 48 10.90 -9.23 -23.31
CA GLN A 48 11.99 -9.43 -22.35
C GLN A 48 12.80 -8.16 -22.06
N GLY A 49 12.67 -7.12 -22.89
CA GLY A 49 13.28 -5.82 -22.64
C GLY A 49 12.65 -5.04 -21.47
N MET A 50 11.53 -5.54 -20.95
CA MET A 50 10.72 -4.85 -19.95
C MET A 50 11.21 -5.15 -18.52
N SER A 51 11.68 -4.11 -17.80
CA SER A 51 12.02 -4.24 -16.38
C SER A 51 10.74 -4.32 -15.54
N TYR A 52 10.40 -5.53 -15.08
CA TYR A 52 9.26 -5.76 -14.17
C TYR A 52 9.36 -4.99 -12.85
N ASP A 53 10.58 -4.72 -12.38
CA ASP A 53 10.79 -3.91 -11.18
C ASP A 53 10.35 -2.46 -11.40
N SER A 54 10.71 -1.88 -12.55
CA SER A 54 10.30 -0.52 -12.91
C SER A 54 8.78 -0.41 -13.04
N LEU A 55 8.13 -1.42 -13.64
CA LEU A 55 6.68 -1.44 -13.78
C LEU A 55 5.95 -1.57 -12.46
N ARG A 56 6.44 -2.43 -11.56
CA ARG A 56 5.89 -2.58 -10.22
C ARG A 56 5.96 -1.25 -9.47
N LEU A 57 7.07 -0.52 -9.59
CA LEU A 57 7.28 0.78 -8.96
C LEU A 57 6.35 1.85 -9.55
N ILE A 58 6.25 1.93 -10.88
CA ILE A 58 5.35 2.86 -11.59
C ILE A 58 3.89 2.58 -11.19
N PHE A 59 3.47 1.31 -11.21
CA PHE A 59 2.12 0.91 -10.84
C PHE A 59 1.83 1.25 -9.37
N ALA A 60 2.76 0.94 -8.46
CA ALA A 60 2.62 1.28 -7.04
C ALA A 60 2.50 2.79 -6.83
N PHE A 61 3.27 3.61 -7.55
CA PHE A 61 3.15 5.06 -7.50
C PHE A 61 1.80 5.57 -8.02
N ILE A 62 1.33 5.04 -9.16
CA ILE A 62 0.01 5.39 -9.73
C ILE A 62 -1.10 5.05 -8.73
N VAL A 63 -1.08 3.83 -8.18
CA VAL A 63 -2.06 3.37 -7.19
C VAL A 63 -2.00 4.22 -5.93
N MET A 64 -0.80 4.50 -5.40
CA MET A 64 -0.61 5.36 -4.23
C MET A 64 -1.17 6.77 -4.48
N PHE A 65 -0.97 7.33 -5.68
CA PHE A 65 -1.51 8.63 -6.04
C PHE A 65 -3.04 8.63 -6.12
N ILE A 66 -3.64 7.62 -6.77
CA ILE A 66 -5.10 7.47 -6.89
C ILE A 66 -5.72 7.29 -5.49
N LEU A 67 -5.18 6.38 -4.69
CA LEU A 67 -5.66 6.09 -3.33
C LEU A 67 -5.39 7.27 -2.38
N GLY A 68 -4.31 8.02 -2.57
CA GLY A 68 -4.06 9.28 -1.88
C GLY A 68 -5.12 10.35 -2.22
N GLY A 69 -5.59 10.37 -3.47
CA GLY A 69 -6.73 11.19 -3.88
C GLY A 69 -8.01 10.89 -3.11
N VAL A 70 -8.27 9.61 -2.79
CA VAL A 70 -9.43 9.18 -1.98
C VAL A 70 -9.45 9.82 -0.59
N MET A 71 -8.27 10.16 -0.04
CA MET A 71 -8.17 10.83 1.26
C MET A 71 -8.80 12.24 1.25
N LYS A 72 -8.78 12.93 0.10
CA LYS A 72 -9.40 14.25 -0.08
C LYS A 72 -10.90 14.19 -0.28
N LEU A 73 -11.46 13.04 -0.67
CA LEU A 73 -12.89 12.88 -0.92
C LEU A 73 -13.69 12.83 0.39
N LYS A 74 -14.97 13.21 0.35
CA LYS A 74 -15.91 13.10 1.48
C LYS A 74 -16.46 11.67 1.65
N VAL A 75 -15.57 10.67 1.62
CA VAL A 75 -15.91 9.25 1.79
C VAL A 75 -15.79 8.79 3.24
N HIS A 76 -16.42 7.64 3.55
CA HIS A 76 -16.44 7.03 4.87
C HIS A 76 -15.02 6.74 5.38
N ARG A 77 -14.80 6.85 6.71
CA ARG A 77 -13.47 6.69 7.33
C ARG A 77 -12.86 5.30 7.09
N ILE A 78 -13.68 4.27 7.03
CA ILE A 78 -13.24 2.89 6.73
C ILE A 78 -12.63 2.83 5.33
N ILE A 79 -13.28 3.42 4.31
CA ILE A 79 -12.78 3.42 2.93
C ILE A 79 -11.43 4.15 2.84
N LYS A 80 -11.29 5.29 3.54
CA LYS A 80 -10.01 6.01 3.64
C LYS A 80 -8.93 5.17 4.31
N GLY A 81 -9.28 4.50 5.41
CA GLY A 81 -8.38 3.59 6.13
C GLY A 81 -7.90 2.44 5.23
N THR A 82 -8.82 1.79 4.51
CA THR A 82 -8.50 0.74 3.54
C THR A 82 -7.60 1.27 2.42
N ALA A 83 -7.97 2.39 1.79
CA ALA A 83 -7.18 2.99 0.71
C ALA A 83 -5.75 3.34 1.16
N MET A 84 -5.60 3.95 2.34
CA MET A 84 -4.30 4.24 2.94
C MET A 84 -3.53 2.95 3.24
N THR A 85 -4.19 1.96 3.85
CA THR A 85 -3.55 0.69 4.22
C THR A 85 -2.95 0.01 2.99
N VAL A 86 -3.76 -0.10 1.94
CA VAL A 86 -3.41 -0.77 0.68
C VAL A 86 -2.37 0.01 -0.11
N GLY A 87 -2.54 1.33 -0.26
CA GLY A 87 -1.61 2.17 -1.00
C GLY A 87 -0.21 2.16 -0.38
N LEU A 88 -0.11 2.27 0.95
CA LEU A 88 1.16 2.19 1.66
C LEU A 88 1.78 0.79 1.60
N ALA A 89 0.97 -0.28 1.76
CA ALA A 89 1.47 -1.65 1.68
C ALA A 89 2.10 -1.93 0.30
N LEU A 90 1.41 -1.58 -0.79
CA LEU A 90 1.91 -1.75 -2.15
C LEU A 90 3.17 -0.94 -2.42
N TYR A 91 3.21 0.29 -1.93
CA TYR A 91 4.39 1.14 -2.05
C TYR A 91 5.61 0.53 -1.36
N TYR A 92 5.47 0.05 -0.11
CA TYR A 92 6.56 -0.60 0.61
C TYR A 92 6.99 -1.92 -0.04
N ILE A 93 6.04 -2.73 -0.53
CA ILE A 93 6.32 -3.96 -1.28
C ILE A 93 7.12 -3.64 -2.55
N ALA A 94 6.73 -2.61 -3.31
CA ALA A 94 7.40 -2.23 -4.54
C ALA A 94 8.83 -1.71 -4.30
N ILE A 95 9.04 -0.90 -3.25
CA ILE A 95 10.38 -0.46 -2.85
C ILE A 95 11.23 -1.67 -2.46
N TYR A 96 10.70 -2.53 -1.59
CA TYR A 96 11.45 -3.67 -1.09
C TYR A 96 11.90 -4.61 -2.22
N LEU A 97 10.99 -4.92 -3.16
CA LEU A 97 11.31 -5.81 -4.28
C LEU A 97 12.23 -5.17 -5.31
N SER A 98 12.02 -3.89 -5.66
CA SER A 98 12.89 -3.20 -6.62
C SER A 98 14.33 -3.05 -6.09
N MET A 99 14.49 -3.01 -4.78
CA MET A 99 15.79 -2.91 -4.10
C MET A 99 16.18 -4.22 -3.40
N PHE A 100 15.62 -5.37 -3.79
CA PHE A 100 15.87 -6.64 -3.09
C PHE A 100 17.36 -7.02 -3.07
N ARG A 101 18.10 -6.71 -4.15
CA ARG A 101 19.55 -6.91 -4.23
C ARG A 101 20.34 -6.03 -3.25
N PHE A 102 19.76 -4.94 -2.79
CA PHE A 102 20.33 -3.99 -1.83
C PHE A 102 19.45 -3.89 -0.58
N GLY A 103 19.19 -5.04 0.07
CA GLY A 103 18.23 -5.13 1.18
C GLY A 103 18.43 -4.10 2.31
N PHE A 104 19.67 -3.71 2.63
CA PHE A 104 19.92 -2.65 3.61
C PHE A 104 19.43 -1.27 3.15
N VAL A 105 19.60 -0.94 1.87
CA VAL A 105 19.16 0.33 1.29
C VAL A 105 17.63 0.39 1.28
N SER A 106 16.97 -0.71 0.93
CA SER A 106 15.50 -0.77 0.92
C SER A 106 14.90 -0.54 2.31
N ILE A 107 15.50 -1.11 3.35
CA ILE A 107 15.08 -0.89 4.75
C ILE A 107 15.25 0.58 5.15
N ILE A 108 16.37 1.22 4.79
CA ILE A 108 16.61 2.64 5.09
C ILE A 108 15.56 3.52 4.40
N VAL A 109 15.27 3.27 3.12
CA VAL A 109 14.26 4.04 2.37
C VAL A 109 12.87 3.87 2.97
N ILE A 110 12.50 2.63 3.34
CA ILE A 110 11.23 2.35 4.01
C ILE A 110 11.17 3.05 5.37
N ALA A 111 12.24 3.00 6.18
CA ALA A 111 12.30 3.66 7.48
C ALA A 111 12.15 5.18 7.37
N ILE A 112 12.82 5.82 6.41
CA ILE A 112 12.68 7.26 6.12
C ILE A 112 11.24 7.58 5.70
N SER A 113 10.65 6.76 4.82
CA SER A 113 9.28 6.94 4.37
C SER A 113 8.27 6.83 5.52
N ILE A 114 8.40 5.82 6.40
CA ILE A 114 7.57 5.66 7.59
C ILE A 114 7.71 6.88 8.51
N GLY A 115 8.95 7.34 8.76
CA GLY A 115 9.21 8.52 9.58
C GLY A 115 8.51 9.76 9.03
N PHE A 116 8.55 9.96 7.70
CA PHE A 116 7.87 11.06 7.03
C PHE A 116 6.34 10.95 7.13
N VAL A 117 5.77 9.75 6.92
CA VAL A 117 4.33 9.51 7.05
C VAL A 117 3.86 9.75 8.49
N LEU A 118 4.59 9.24 9.49
CA LEU A 118 4.30 9.48 10.91
C LEU A 118 4.37 10.97 11.26
N TYR A 119 5.40 11.68 10.81
CA TYR A 119 5.53 13.11 11.00
C TYR A 119 4.32 13.87 10.42
N MET A 120 3.90 13.55 9.20
CA MET A 120 2.70 14.12 8.58
C MET A 120 1.43 13.81 9.37
N MET A 121 1.25 12.57 9.82
CA MET A 121 0.09 12.14 10.62
C MET A 121 -0.02 12.91 11.94
N ILE A 122 1.09 13.08 12.66
CA ILE A 122 1.15 13.84 13.90
C ILE A 122 0.81 15.31 13.64
N ARG A 123 1.43 15.92 12.62
CA ARG A 123 1.24 17.33 12.27
C ARG A 123 -0.21 17.62 11.83
N MET A 124 -0.85 16.66 11.17
CA MET A 124 -2.25 16.75 10.74
C MET A 124 -3.26 16.32 11.80
N LYS A 125 -2.80 15.90 13.00
CA LYS A 125 -3.65 15.43 14.11
C LYS A 125 -4.67 14.37 13.67
N VAL A 126 -4.24 13.43 12.82
CA VAL A 126 -5.14 12.39 12.30
C VAL A 126 -5.65 11.47 13.42
N PRO A 127 -6.87 10.93 13.31
CA PRO A 127 -7.39 9.98 14.29
C PRO A 127 -6.48 8.76 14.50
N THR A 128 -6.42 8.25 15.74
CA THR A 128 -5.59 7.09 16.14
C THR A 128 -5.80 5.86 15.25
N PHE A 129 -7.01 5.70 14.71
CA PHE A 129 -7.37 4.67 13.74
C PHE A 129 -6.39 4.57 12.54
N TYR A 130 -5.92 5.70 12.00
CA TYR A 130 -5.00 5.68 10.86
C TYR A 130 -3.60 5.18 11.22
N TYR A 131 -3.19 5.26 12.49
CA TYR A 131 -1.92 4.70 12.95
C TYR A 131 -1.99 3.17 12.96
N VAL A 132 -3.15 2.59 13.27
CA VAL A 132 -3.38 1.14 13.14
C VAL A 132 -3.33 0.71 11.67
N CYS A 133 -3.90 1.51 10.75
CA CYS A 133 -3.78 1.28 9.31
C CYS A 133 -2.32 1.25 8.85
N LEU A 134 -1.48 2.19 9.32
CA LEU A 134 -0.05 2.20 9.03
C LEU A 134 0.64 0.91 9.49
N VAL A 135 0.34 0.45 10.73
CA VAL A 135 0.90 -0.80 11.26
C VAL A 135 0.48 -2.00 10.41
N PHE A 136 -0.80 -2.07 10.01
CA PHE A 136 -1.27 -3.13 9.12
C PHE A 136 -0.62 -3.10 7.74
N SER A 137 -0.36 -1.91 7.18
CA SER A 137 0.40 -1.79 5.93
C SER A 137 1.80 -2.38 6.06
N LEU A 138 2.47 -2.11 7.18
CA LEU A 138 3.82 -2.61 7.43
C LEU A 138 3.83 -4.12 7.63
N VAL A 139 2.93 -4.65 8.45
CA VAL A 139 2.80 -6.09 8.65
C VAL A 139 2.49 -6.80 7.33
N GLY A 140 1.57 -6.26 6.53
CA GLY A 140 1.25 -6.81 5.21
C GLY A 140 2.43 -6.76 4.23
N ALA A 141 3.17 -5.65 4.22
CA ALA A 141 4.36 -5.50 3.37
C ALA A 141 5.50 -6.43 3.79
N LEU A 142 5.74 -6.59 5.09
CA LEU A 142 6.77 -7.49 5.62
C LEU A 142 6.41 -8.95 5.38
N ALA A 143 5.14 -9.34 5.57
CA ALA A 143 4.67 -10.70 5.30
C ALA A 143 4.83 -11.10 3.83
N TYR A 144 4.77 -10.14 2.91
CA TYR A 144 4.99 -10.38 1.48
C TYR A 144 6.47 -10.26 1.08
N GLY A 145 7.21 -9.32 1.68
CA GLY A 145 8.59 -9.01 1.34
C GLY A 145 9.61 -9.98 1.94
N PHE A 146 9.35 -10.59 3.09
CA PHE A 146 10.21 -11.64 3.62
C PHE A 146 9.70 -13.01 3.16
N PRO A 147 10.21 -13.59 2.05
CA PRO A 147 10.11 -15.02 1.89
C PRO A 147 10.92 -15.65 3.03
N GLY A 148 10.29 -16.50 3.82
CA GLY A 148 11.01 -17.47 4.64
C GLY A 148 11.86 -18.39 3.77
#